data_AF-A0A945UQ25-F1
#
_entry.id   AF-A0A945UQ25-F1
#
_cell.length_a   1.000
_cell.length_b   1.000
_cell.length_c   1.000
_cell.angle_alpha   90.00
_cell.angle_beta   90.00
_cell.angle_gamma   90.00
#
_symmetry.space_group_name_H-M   'P 1'
#
loop_
_entity.id
_entity.type
_entity.pdbx_description
1 polymer ?
#
loop_
_entity_poly.entity_id
_entity_poly.type
_entity_poly.pdbx_seq_one_letter_code
_entity_poly.pdbx_strand_id
1 'polypeptide(L)'
;MAQIHKRDYRPDAPAPLDGVRVLDLSRLVAGNALTHVLADYGAEVIKVERPGHGDDLRNWRVDGISIHWKVYARNKKSITLNPRSPAGRDLLLRLVEGAQVLVENFLPGTLEKWDLGPDILAARNPGL
;
A
#
# COMPACT_ATOMS: atom_id res chain seq x y z
N MET A 1 2.56 10.30 39.60
CA MET A 1 2.71 10.33 38.13
C MET A 1 3.52 9.11 37.72
N ALA A 2 3.08 8.32 36.75
CA ALA A 2 3.82 7.15 36.29
C ALA A 2 5.15 7.58 35.64
N GLN A 3 6.23 6.88 35.95
CA GLN A 3 7.55 7.13 35.38
C GLN A 3 7.55 6.76 33.89
N ILE A 4 7.80 7.74 33.02
CA ILE A 4 7.92 7.49 31.57
C ILE A 4 9.14 6.60 31.33
N HIS A 5 8.94 5.48 30.65
CA HIS A 5 10.03 4.58 30.27
C HIS A 5 10.99 5.31 29.32
N LYS A 6 12.24 5.53 29.77
CA LYS A 6 13.29 6.15 28.96
C LYS A 6 14.02 5.06 28.18
N ARG A 7 14.21 5.26 26.88
CA ARG A 7 15.05 4.44 26.01
C ARG A 7 16.03 5.33 25.27
N ASP A 8 17.28 4.88 25.15
CA ASP A 8 18.27 5.54 24.32
C ASP A 8 17.93 5.33 22.83
N TYR A 9 18.14 6.38 22.03
CA TYR A 9 17.98 6.29 20.58
C TYR A 9 19.02 5.33 20.00
N ARG A 10 18.56 4.35 19.23
CA ARG A 10 19.41 3.40 18.49
C ARG A 10 19.14 3.57 17.00
N PRO A 11 20.06 4.15 16.22
CA PRO A 11 19.85 4.43 14.79
C PRO A 11 19.75 3.16 13.93
N ASP A 12 20.21 2.03 14.45
CA ASP A 12 20.25 0.70 13.84
C ASP A 12 19.14 -0.23 14.34
N ALA A 13 18.29 0.24 15.27
CA ALA A 13 17.18 -0.59 15.73
C ALA A 13 16.18 -0.82 14.58
N PRO A 14 15.70 -2.07 14.41
CA PRO A 14 14.69 -2.36 13.40
C PRO A 14 13.44 -1.54 13.67
N ALA A 15 12.83 -1.04 12.61
CA ALA A 15 11.57 -0.30 12.71
C ALA A 15 10.43 -1.27 13.07
N PRO A 16 9.32 -0.78 13.67
CA PRO A 16 8.27 -1.65 14.18
C PRO A 16 7.61 -2.57 13.14
N LEU A 17 7.66 -2.22 11.86
CA LEU A 17 7.11 -2.99 10.74
C LEU A 17 8.19 -3.49 9.77
N ASP A 18 9.44 -3.58 10.22
CA ASP A 18 10.50 -4.19 9.42
C ASP A 18 10.13 -5.62 9.00
N GLY A 19 10.34 -5.93 7.72
CA GLY A 19 9.99 -7.23 7.14
C GLY A 19 8.51 -7.38 6.76
N VAL A 20 7.64 -6.42 7.08
CA VAL A 20 6.24 -6.42 6.64
C VAL A 20 6.15 -5.81 5.25
N ARG A 21 5.56 -6.55 4.30
CA ARG A 21 5.22 -6.04 2.96
C ARG A 21 3.74 -5.72 2.86
N VAL A 22 3.43 -4.52 2.37
CA VAL A 22 2.07 -4.01 2.14
C VAL A 22 1.85 -3.78 0.65
N LEU A 23 0.78 -4.34 0.10
CA LEU A 23 0.28 -3.99 -1.23
C LEU A 23 -0.80 -2.92 -1.11
N ASP A 24 -0.53 -1.73 -1.64
CA ASP A 24 -1.45 -0.59 -1.57
C ASP A 24 -2.13 -0.38 -2.94
N LEU A 25 -3.35 -0.91 -3.07
CA LEU A 25 -4.23 -0.72 -4.22
C LEU A 25 -5.15 0.50 -4.05
N SER A 26 -5.11 1.14 -2.88
CA SER A 26 -6.01 2.24 -2.56
C SER A 26 -5.81 3.46 -3.47
N ARG A 27 -6.78 4.35 -3.47
CA ARG A 27 -6.75 5.60 -4.22
C ARG A 27 -7.13 6.75 -3.31
N LEU A 28 -6.71 7.96 -3.71
CA LEU A 28 -7.03 9.17 -2.96
C LEU A 28 -6.52 9.08 -1.52
N VAL A 29 -7.22 9.66 -0.56
CA VAL A 29 -6.63 9.98 0.74
C VAL A 29 -6.61 8.81 1.71
N ALA A 30 -7.72 8.11 1.94
CA ALA A 30 -7.87 7.22 3.10
C ALA A 30 -6.84 6.08 3.17
N GLY A 31 -6.73 5.26 2.12
CA GLY A 31 -5.76 4.16 2.13
C GLY A 31 -4.32 4.66 2.04
N ASN A 32 -4.04 5.69 1.25
CA ASN A 32 -2.72 6.31 1.21
C ASN A 32 -2.31 6.94 2.57
N ALA A 33 -3.28 7.45 3.35
CA ALA A 33 -3.07 7.96 4.69
C ALA A 33 -2.66 6.83 5.65
N LEU A 34 -3.30 5.68 5.58
CA LEU A 34 -2.90 4.50 6.33
C LEU A 34 -1.49 4.02 5.92
N THR A 35 -1.30 3.75 4.64
CA THR A 35 -0.10 3.05 4.17
C THR A 35 1.16 3.90 4.21
N HIS A 36 1.08 5.24 4.16
CA HIS A 36 2.28 6.05 4.38
C HIS A 36 2.76 5.98 5.84
N VAL A 37 1.86 5.85 6.81
CA VAL A 37 2.23 5.65 8.22
C VAL A 37 2.88 4.28 8.40
N LEU A 38 2.36 3.24 7.73
CA LEU A 38 2.99 1.91 7.72
C LEU A 38 4.42 1.98 7.13
N ALA A 39 4.60 2.71 6.04
CA ALA A 39 5.92 2.95 5.45
C ALA A 39 6.85 3.74 6.39
N ASP A 40 6.35 4.75 7.08
CA ASP A 40 7.11 5.53 8.08
C ASP A 40 7.53 4.65 9.28
N TYR A 41 6.82 3.55 9.54
CA TYR A 41 7.19 2.53 10.54
C TYR A 41 8.01 1.36 9.97
N GLY A 42 8.51 1.47 8.73
CA GLY A 42 9.48 0.54 8.14
C GLY A 42 8.88 -0.54 7.23
N ALA A 43 7.56 -0.58 7.05
CA ALA A 43 6.96 -1.54 6.12
C ALA A 43 7.41 -1.27 4.68
N GLU A 44 7.65 -2.34 3.91
CA GLU A 44 7.81 -2.25 2.47
C GLU A 44 6.44 -2.05 1.81
N VAL A 45 6.11 -0.80 1.50
CA VAL A 45 4.84 -0.47 0.85
C VAL A 45 5.03 -0.38 -0.67
N ILE A 46 4.34 -1.24 -1.40
CA ILE A 46 4.28 -1.25 -2.86
C ILE A 46 2.94 -0.67 -3.28
N LYS A 47 2.95 0.58 -3.75
CA LYS A 47 1.79 1.21 -4.36
C LYS A 47 1.55 0.61 -5.75
N VAL A 48 0.38 0.00 -5.92
CA VAL A 48 -0.11 -0.51 -7.21
C VAL A 48 -0.99 0.56 -7.84
N GLU A 49 -0.61 1.03 -9.03
CA GLU A 49 -1.29 2.14 -9.70
C GLU A 49 -1.78 1.82 -11.11
N ARG A 50 -2.72 2.62 -11.62
CA ARG A 50 -3.24 2.45 -12.97
C ARG A 50 -2.18 2.82 -14.02
N PRO A 51 -1.94 1.96 -15.03
CA PRO A 51 -1.06 2.30 -16.15
C PRO A 51 -1.47 3.62 -16.83
N GLY A 52 -0.48 4.45 -17.13
CA GLY A 52 -0.66 5.74 -17.82
C GLY A 52 -1.29 6.87 -17.01
N HIS A 53 -1.92 6.58 -15.86
CA HIS A 53 -2.63 7.59 -15.04
C HIS A 53 -2.08 7.72 -13.62
N GLY A 54 -1.72 6.61 -12.98
CA GLY A 54 -1.35 6.59 -11.58
C GLY A 54 -2.55 6.73 -10.61
N ASP A 55 -2.23 7.10 -9.37
CA ASP A 55 -3.18 7.64 -8.38
C ASP A 55 -3.64 9.07 -8.78
N ASP A 56 -4.91 9.40 -8.52
CA ASP A 56 -5.47 10.71 -8.83
C ASP A 56 -4.81 11.85 -8.02
N LEU A 57 -4.21 11.55 -6.86
CA LEU A 57 -3.46 12.53 -6.07
C LEU A 57 -2.28 13.13 -6.84
N ARG A 58 -1.74 12.44 -7.84
CA ARG A 58 -0.67 12.96 -8.72
C ARG A 58 -1.12 14.17 -9.53
N ASN A 59 -2.43 14.29 -9.77
CA ASN A 59 -3.04 15.37 -10.53
C ASN A 59 -3.51 16.52 -9.64
N TRP A 60 -3.61 16.32 -8.33
CA TRP A 60 -3.93 17.39 -7.39
C TRP A 60 -2.71 18.27 -7.19
N ARG A 61 -2.81 19.53 -7.64
CA ARG A 61 -1.71 20.49 -7.65
C ARG A 61 -2.12 21.80 -7.01
N VAL A 62 -1.21 22.36 -6.23
CA VAL A 62 -1.25 23.74 -5.75
C VAL A 62 -0.09 24.45 -6.41
N ASP A 63 -0.38 25.52 -7.17
CA ASP A 63 0.61 26.26 -7.96
C ASP A 63 1.49 25.36 -8.85
N GLY A 64 0.86 24.37 -9.50
CA GLY A 64 1.53 23.42 -10.39
C GLY A 64 2.30 22.29 -9.67
N ILE A 65 2.37 22.30 -8.33
CA ILE A 65 3.11 21.31 -7.54
C ILE A 65 2.15 20.27 -6.97
N SER A 66 2.41 18.97 -7.22
CA SER A 66 1.64 17.88 -6.62
C SER A 66 2.07 17.59 -5.17
N ILE A 67 1.70 18.49 -4.26
CA ILE A 67 2.05 18.39 -2.83
C ILE A 67 1.42 17.16 -2.17
N HIS A 68 0.19 16.82 -2.53
CA HIS A 68 -0.52 15.69 -1.93
C HIS A 68 0.17 14.38 -2.24
N TRP A 69 0.52 14.15 -3.51
CA TRP A 69 1.24 12.94 -3.90
C TRP A 69 2.59 12.83 -3.19
N LYS A 70 3.36 13.93 -3.13
CA LYS A 70 4.67 13.94 -2.44
C LYS A 70 4.55 13.54 -0.97
N VAL A 71 3.52 14.04 -0.27
CA VAL A 71 3.27 13.70 1.13
C VAL A 71 2.87 12.22 1.24
N TYR A 72 1.86 11.78 0.49
CA TYR A 72 1.27 10.45 0.66
C TYR A 72 2.09 9.31 0.05
N ALA A 73 3.01 9.59 -0.87
CA ALA A 73 3.83 8.58 -1.55
C ALA A 73 5.25 8.43 -0.98
N ARG A 74 5.63 9.26 0.01
CA ARG A 74 6.94 9.11 0.67
C ARG A 74 7.10 7.69 1.21
N ASN A 75 8.33 7.19 1.17
CA ASN A 75 8.71 5.84 1.61
C ASN A 75 8.04 4.67 0.85
N LYS A 76 7.21 4.93 -0.17
CA LYS A 76 6.57 3.89 -0.97
C LYS A 76 7.35 3.60 -2.25
N LYS A 77 7.38 2.33 -2.65
CA LYS A 77 7.66 1.91 -4.03
C LYS A 77 6.40 2.07 -4.87
N SER A 78 6.54 2.29 -6.17
CA SER A 78 5.40 2.48 -7.09
C SER A 78 5.59 1.59 -8.32
N ILE A 79 4.53 0.86 -8.66
CA ILE A 79 4.43 0.09 -9.91
C ILE A 79 3.11 0.42 -10.60
N THR A 80 3.04 0.22 -11.91
CA THR A 80 1.77 0.24 -12.63
C THR A 80 1.31 -1.17 -12.97
N LEU A 81 0.03 -1.45 -12.79
CA LEU A 81 -0.57 -2.77 -13.02
C LEU A 81 -2.07 -2.61 -13.28
N ASN A 82 -2.60 -3.32 -14.28
CA ASN A 82 -4.04 -3.39 -14.53
C ASN A 82 -4.60 -4.74 -14.04
N PRO A 83 -5.20 -4.81 -12.84
CA PRO A 83 -5.66 -6.07 -12.25
C PRO A 83 -6.91 -6.62 -12.94
N ARG A 84 -7.52 -5.87 -13.86
CA ARG A 84 -8.68 -6.30 -14.65
C ARG A 84 -8.31 -7.19 -15.83
N SER A 85 -7.05 -7.12 -16.26
CA SER A 85 -6.54 -8.02 -17.30
C SER A 85 -6.16 -9.37 -16.67
N PRO A 86 -6.35 -10.51 -17.37
CA PRO A 86 -5.94 -11.81 -16.85
C PRO A 86 -4.47 -11.85 -16.42
N ALA A 87 -3.57 -11.28 -17.23
CA ALA A 87 -2.14 -11.20 -16.92
C ALA A 87 -1.84 -10.29 -15.72
N GLY A 88 -2.50 -9.14 -15.62
CA GLY A 88 -2.30 -8.24 -14.48
C GLY A 88 -2.87 -8.81 -13.18
N ARG A 89 -3.99 -9.54 -13.24
CA ARG A 89 -4.53 -10.28 -12.11
C ARG A 89 -3.56 -11.35 -11.62
N ASP A 90 -3.05 -12.18 -12.52
CA ASP A 90 -2.06 -13.20 -12.16
C ASP A 90 -0.82 -12.59 -11.50
N LEU A 91 -0.31 -11.49 -12.07
CA LEU A 91 0.84 -10.80 -11.50
C LEU A 91 0.53 -10.19 -10.12
N LEU A 92 -0.66 -9.66 -9.90
CA LEU A 92 -1.08 -9.19 -8.57
C LEU A 92 -1.16 -10.35 -7.57
N LEU A 93 -1.74 -11.49 -7.95
CA LEU A 93 -1.80 -12.68 -7.09
C LEU A 93 -0.39 -13.19 -6.72
N ARG A 94 0.57 -13.11 -7.64
CA ARG A 94 1.97 -13.42 -7.35
C ARG A 94 2.63 -12.42 -6.39
N LEU A 95 2.25 -11.15 -6.45
CA LEU A 95 2.70 -10.15 -5.46
C LEU A 95 2.09 -10.44 -4.08
N VAL A 96 0.83 -10.87 -4.04
CA VAL A 96 0.10 -11.23 -2.81
C VAL A 96 0.79 -12.35 -2.04
N GLU A 97 1.40 -13.33 -2.72
CA GLU A 97 2.15 -14.43 -2.09
C GLU A 97 3.25 -13.98 -1.13
N GLY A 98 3.80 -12.77 -1.33
CA GLY A 98 4.87 -12.23 -0.48
C GLY A 98 4.44 -11.10 0.46
N ALA A 99 3.14 -10.78 0.55
CA ALA A 99 2.64 -9.65 1.34
C ALA A 99 1.93 -10.13 2.63
N GLN A 100 1.89 -9.27 3.64
CA GLN A 100 1.17 -9.52 4.91
C GLN A 100 0.01 -8.55 5.11
N VAL A 101 -0.16 -7.61 4.17
CA VAL A 101 -1.26 -6.66 4.19
C VAL A 101 -1.60 -6.29 2.75
N LEU A 102 -2.88 -6.31 2.41
CA LEU A 102 -3.42 -5.68 1.21
C LEU A 102 -4.40 -4.58 1.62
N VAL A 103 -4.20 -3.36 1.10
CA VAL A 103 -5.06 -2.20 1.37
C VAL A 103 -5.75 -1.77 0.09
N GLU A 104 -7.07 -1.67 0.15
CA GLU A 104 -7.94 -1.21 -0.93
C GLU A 104 -9.06 -0.32 -0.38
N ASN A 105 -9.66 0.50 -1.22
CA ASN A 105 -10.81 1.35 -0.87
C ASN A 105 -11.75 1.56 -2.06
N PHE A 106 -11.90 0.52 -2.88
CA PHE A 106 -12.82 0.54 -4.00
C PHE A 106 -14.27 0.45 -3.52
N LEU A 107 -15.21 0.62 -4.45
CA LEU A 107 -16.62 0.36 -4.11
C LEU A 107 -16.78 -1.12 -3.73
N PRO A 108 -17.64 -1.44 -2.76
CA PRO A 108 -17.90 -2.83 -2.38
C PRO A 108 -18.22 -3.73 -3.59
N GLY A 109 -17.65 -4.93 -3.63
CA GLY A 109 -17.82 -5.86 -4.75
C GLY A 109 -16.88 -5.62 -5.93
N THR A 110 -16.00 -4.62 -5.90
CA THR A 110 -15.11 -4.31 -7.04
C THR A 110 -14.03 -5.37 -7.21
N LEU A 111 -13.37 -5.81 -6.14
CA LEU A 111 -12.32 -6.82 -6.23
C LEU A 111 -12.88 -8.20 -6.57
N GLU A 112 -14.06 -8.54 -6.04
CA GLU A 112 -14.77 -9.78 -6.32
C GLU A 112 -15.08 -9.89 -7.81
N LYS A 113 -15.55 -8.80 -8.45
CA LYS A 113 -15.76 -8.73 -9.91
C LYS A 113 -14.48 -8.92 -10.72
N TRP A 114 -13.31 -8.74 -10.11
CA TRP A 114 -12.01 -8.94 -10.74
C TRP A 114 -11.37 -10.28 -10.35
N ASP A 115 -12.09 -11.18 -9.67
CA ASP A 115 -11.56 -12.42 -9.11
C ASP A 115 -10.40 -12.19 -8.13
N LEU A 116 -10.53 -11.17 -7.29
CA LEU A 116 -9.56 -10.74 -6.27
C LEU A 116 -10.22 -10.53 -4.92
N GLY A 117 -11.36 -11.17 -4.68
CA GLY A 117 -12.08 -11.10 -3.41
C GLY A 117 -11.32 -11.76 -2.25
N PRO A 118 -11.74 -11.53 -1.00
CA PRO A 118 -11.07 -12.04 0.20
C PRO A 118 -10.77 -13.54 0.17
N ASP A 119 -11.73 -14.38 -0.27
CA ASP A 119 -11.55 -15.84 -0.31
C ASP A 119 -10.42 -16.26 -1.26
N ILE A 120 -10.31 -15.61 -2.42
CA ILE A 120 -9.27 -15.89 -3.42
C ILE A 120 -7.91 -15.43 -2.90
N LEU A 121 -7.86 -14.27 -2.27
CA LEU A 121 -6.64 -13.71 -1.69
C LEU A 121 -6.14 -14.58 -0.53
N ALA A 122 -7.02 -14.99 0.39
CA ALA A 122 -6.68 -15.86 1.51
C ALA A 122 -6.29 -17.27 1.06
N ALA A 123 -6.95 -17.81 0.03
CA ALA A 123 -6.54 -19.09 -0.56
C ALA A 123 -5.16 -19.01 -1.23
N ARG A 124 -4.83 -17.87 -1.85
CA ARG A 124 -3.51 -17.63 -2.46
C ARG A 124 -2.42 -17.43 -1.41
N ASN A 125 -2.71 -16.68 -0.34
CA ASN A 125 -1.79 -16.44 0.76
C ASN A 125 -2.55 -16.43 2.11
N PRO A 126 -2.49 -17.53 2.89
CA PRO A 126 -3.14 -17.62 4.21
C PRO A 126 -2.56 -16.68 5.28
N GLY A 127 -1.39 -16.07 5.03
CA GLY A 127 -0.74 -15.10 5.91
C GLY A 127 -0.88 -13.64 5.46
N LEU A 128 -1.75 -13.37 4.48
CA LEU A 128 -2.08 -12.02 4.00
C LEU A 128 -2.92 -11.23 5.01
#